data_AF-A0A8H4BTX9-F1
#
_entry.id   AF-A0A8H4BTX9-F1
#
_cell.length_a   1.000
_cell.length_b   1.000
_cell.length_c   1.000
_cell.angle_alpha   90.00
_cell.angle_beta   90.00
_cell.angle_gamma   90.00
#
_symmetry.space_group_name_H-M   'P 1'
#
loop_
_entity.id
_entity.type
_entity.pdbx_description
1 polymer ?
#
loop_
_entity_poly.entity_id
_entity_poly.type
_entity_poly.pdbx_seq_one_letter_code
_entity_poly.pdbx_strand_id
1 'polypeptide(L)'
;MHHHHQSTFMELGQTNPDFGKWVFLPTVDSYCNSFDHLDQYKCYGYLSMLAKFIEVTKNMTEAEMKLYLVRAEYRYFHHVAYRYSSPNSVVPLDIAIFMQEHKANPYKLEDDTDREFPCPSDLLQINEFDPIVNYHNQNALPLYWKDKMGPKEPPHLTKDNILSSSQDGYAELTCIVCYIDLHVKWQDFAEWRLDHKVALCCHRCKSQFTMDHVGKANLIIDLYKSTLYRDPQYTRAIIGKTHSKILQYVKSIHDLKELPFDSGLDAIKDYLVKNQREAGKKDDGSIDDFIEAARNTYFGGPYICSSSDLIKELAGNYAFHYTVTQELKWTARDFSKMPLDYVHFARLNEVAAKKPNFILVPTYKTEIARRTHLVRTKYFRVKGHKYVDGNIAGVNTVIPDGQEDKYIQITKCEWNILRAKRSQHDTKPSVKNTIQKIVLFAKSGRLYDKYEVNEAYISKPGSAHVVELVKREHASDDLYRQLQGLRKLEVHVSICDIEIIG
;
A
#
# COMPACT_ATOMS: atom_id res chain seq x y z
N MET A 1 15.93 -14.22 30.32
CA MET A 1 14.62 -13.92 30.94
C MET A 1 13.73 -13.35 29.85
N HIS A 2 12.85 -14.16 29.26
CA HIS A 2 11.86 -13.68 28.30
C HIS A 2 10.64 -13.18 29.06
N HIS A 3 10.38 -11.87 29.00
CA HIS A 3 9.10 -11.34 29.42
C HIS A 3 8.03 -11.85 28.45
N HIS A 4 7.17 -12.74 28.94
CA HIS A 4 5.95 -13.13 28.26
C HIS A 4 5.03 -11.91 28.21
N HIS A 5 5.01 -11.19 27.08
CA HIS A 5 3.92 -10.29 26.77
C HIS A 5 2.65 -11.12 26.65
N GLN A 6 1.78 -11.06 27.67
CA GLN A 6 0.38 -11.44 27.53
C GLN A 6 -0.27 -10.40 26.61
N SER A 7 -0.25 -10.67 25.30
CA SER A 7 -1.01 -9.87 24.34
C SER A 7 -2.49 -10.22 24.45
N THR A 8 -3.32 -9.20 24.67
CA THR A 8 -4.78 -9.29 24.73
C THR A 8 -5.35 -9.36 23.31
N PHE A 9 -5.17 -10.50 22.66
CA PHE A 9 -5.71 -10.83 21.34
C PHE A 9 -7.24 -11.07 21.40
N MET A 10 -8.05 -10.00 21.48
CA MET A 10 -9.50 -10.15 21.73
C MET A 10 -10.41 -10.07 20.49
N GLU A 11 -10.05 -9.37 19.41
CA GLU A 11 -11.06 -9.01 18.39
C GLU A 11 -11.47 -10.15 17.46
N LEU A 12 -10.52 -10.90 16.90
CA LEU A 12 -10.85 -12.11 16.14
C LEU A 12 -11.49 -13.18 17.06
N GLY A 13 -11.15 -13.18 18.36
CA GLY A 13 -11.68 -14.09 19.37
C GLY A 13 -13.16 -13.89 19.70
N GLN A 14 -13.69 -12.68 19.54
CA GLN A 14 -15.09 -12.35 19.84
C GLN A 14 -16.05 -12.81 18.74
N THR A 15 -15.65 -12.73 17.47
CA THR A 15 -16.47 -13.19 16.32
C THR A 15 -16.15 -14.62 15.87
N ASN A 16 -14.99 -15.16 16.28
CA ASN A 16 -14.59 -16.54 16.04
C ASN A 16 -14.12 -17.18 17.37
N PRO A 17 -15.02 -17.85 18.13
CA PRO A 17 -14.77 -18.33 19.49
C PRO A 17 -13.57 -19.29 19.64
N ASP A 18 -13.19 -19.97 18.56
CA ASP A 18 -11.99 -20.82 18.51
C ASP A 18 -10.68 -20.04 18.65
N PHE A 19 -10.72 -18.71 18.49
CA PHE A 19 -9.61 -17.79 18.74
C PHE A 19 -9.56 -17.23 20.18
N GLY A 20 -10.63 -17.31 20.97
CA GLY A 20 -10.67 -16.69 22.31
C GLY A 20 -9.80 -17.36 23.39
N LYS A 21 -8.94 -18.34 23.04
CA LYS A 21 -8.19 -19.20 23.99
C LYS A 21 -6.66 -19.10 23.89
N TRP A 22 -6.10 -18.01 23.36
CA TRP A 22 -4.67 -17.92 23.07
C TRP A 22 -3.80 -17.48 24.24
N VAL A 23 -3.26 -18.46 24.97
CA VAL A 23 -2.03 -18.33 25.79
C VAL A 23 -0.86 -19.12 25.18
N PHE A 24 -1.06 -19.97 24.16
CA PHE A 24 0.02 -20.82 23.63
C PHE A 24 -0.13 -21.14 22.13
N LEU A 25 0.28 -20.25 21.24
CA LEU A 25 0.69 -20.71 19.90
C LEU A 25 2.12 -21.27 20.03
N PRO A 26 2.40 -22.50 19.55
CA PRO A 26 3.75 -23.07 19.63
C PRO A 26 4.71 -22.15 18.90
N THR A 27 5.73 -21.63 19.58
CA THR A 27 6.82 -20.89 18.94
C THR A 27 7.42 -21.77 17.85
N VAL A 28 7.25 -21.37 16.59
CA VAL A 28 8.00 -21.98 15.50
C VAL A 28 9.42 -21.45 15.64
N ASP A 29 10.37 -22.34 15.93
CA ASP A 29 11.79 -21.99 15.96
C ASP A 29 12.13 -21.31 14.65
N SER A 30 12.52 -20.04 14.75
CA SER A 30 12.92 -19.25 13.62
C SER A 30 14.16 -19.87 13.02
N TYR A 31 14.07 -20.34 11.78
CA TYR A 31 15.21 -20.84 11.00
C TYR A 31 16.29 -19.78 10.73
N CYS A 32 16.21 -18.59 11.34
CA CYS A 32 16.87 -17.41 10.80
C CYS A 32 17.60 -16.49 11.80
N ASN A 33 17.85 -16.80 13.07
CA ASN A 33 18.75 -16.09 14.05
C ASN A 33 19.00 -14.54 13.99
N SER A 34 18.22 -13.75 13.27
CA SER A 34 18.31 -12.29 13.18
C SER A 34 17.06 -11.69 13.78
N PHE A 35 17.14 -10.47 14.27
CA PHE A 35 16.05 -9.71 14.90
C PHE A 35 14.85 -9.39 13.97
N ASP A 36 14.66 -10.17 12.88
CA ASP A 36 13.77 -9.97 11.74
C ASP A 36 12.78 -11.14 11.55
N HIS A 37 12.40 -11.84 12.61
CA HIS A 37 11.50 -12.98 12.49
C HIS A 37 10.07 -12.53 12.20
N LEU A 38 9.60 -12.88 11.00
CA LEU A 38 8.20 -13.13 10.75
C LEU A 38 7.76 -14.25 11.70
N ASP A 39 6.89 -13.92 12.63
CA ASP A 39 6.27 -14.87 13.52
C ASP A 39 4.76 -14.88 13.31
N GLN A 40 4.14 -15.95 13.80
CA GLN A 40 2.70 -16.16 13.73
C GLN A 40 1.88 -15.10 14.48
N TYR A 41 2.46 -14.46 15.50
CA TYR A 41 1.79 -13.45 16.32
C TYR A 41 1.67 -12.13 15.56
N LYS A 42 2.69 -11.74 14.79
CA LYS A 42 2.63 -10.58 13.88
C LYS A 42 1.56 -10.79 12.81
N CYS A 43 1.50 -11.98 12.22
CA CYS A 43 0.45 -12.33 11.25
C CYS A 43 -0.95 -12.20 11.86
N TYR A 44 -1.12 -12.69 13.09
CA TYR A 44 -2.37 -12.57 13.83
C TYR A 44 -2.72 -11.12 14.17
N GLY A 45 -1.77 -10.33 14.67
CA GLY A 45 -1.98 -8.94 15.01
C GLY A 45 -2.35 -8.10 13.79
N TYR A 46 -1.69 -8.32 12.65
CA TYR A 46 -2.06 -7.69 11.38
C TYR A 46 -3.49 -8.05 10.96
N LEU A 47 -3.86 -9.33 11.04
CA LEU A 47 -5.21 -9.74 10.70
C LEU A 47 -6.26 -9.14 11.66
N SER A 48 -5.93 -9.00 12.94
CA SER A 48 -6.78 -8.33 13.93
C SER A 48 -6.99 -6.86 13.57
N MET A 49 -5.91 -6.15 13.19
CA MET A 49 -5.99 -4.79 12.69
C MET A 49 -6.87 -4.68 11.44
N LEU A 50 -6.72 -5.59 10.46
CA LEU A 50 -7.60 -5.64 9.29
C LEU A 50 -9.06 -5.90 9.68
N ALA A 51 -9.31 -6.82 10.62
CA ALA A 51 -10.65 -7.14 11.08
C ALA A 51 -11.33 -5.91 11.69
N LYS A 52 -10.57 -5.12 12.48
CA LYS A 52 -11.07 -3.86 13.02
C LYS A 52 -11.37 -2.82 11.96
N PHE A 53 -10.48 -2.69 10.98
CA PHE A 53 -10.71 -1.79 9.85
C PHE A 53 -11.98 -2.15 9.08
N ILE A 54 -12.21 -3.44 8.81
CA ILE A 54 -13.43 -3.90 8.15
C ILE A 54 -14.65 -3.71 9.06
N GLU A 55 -14.54 -3.94 10.37
CA GLU A 55 -15.64 -3.67 11.31
C GLU A 55 -16.10 -2.19 11.24
N VAL A 56 -15.15 -1.25 11.23
CA VAL A 56 -15.42 0.18 11.13
C VAL A 56 -16.07 0.54 9.78
N THR A 57 -15.59 -0.05 8.68
CA THR A 57 -15.91 0.44 7.33
C THR A 57 -17.03 -0.32 6.62
N LYS A 58 -17.32 -1.58 6.98
CA LYS A 58 -18.26 -2.45 6.22
C LYS A 58 -19.68 -1.91 6.08
N ASN A 59 -20.11 -1.04 7.00
CA ASN A 59 -21.46 -0.46 7.04
C ASN A 59 -21.49 1.03 6.65
N MET A 60 -20.40 1.56 6.10
CA MET A 60 -20.34 2.92 5.59
C MET A 60 -21.01 3.00 4.22
N THR A 61 -21.77 4.06 4.00
CA THR A 61 -22.24 4.46 2.67
C THR A 61 -21.06 4.89 1.80
N GLU A 62 -21.29 5.01 0.49
CA GLU A 62 -20.26 5.47 -0.45
C GLU A 62 -19.70 6.86 -0.06
N ALA A 63 -20.57 7.79 0.32
CA ALA A 63 -20.16 9.14 0.74
C ALA A 63 -19.31 9.11 2.02
N GLU A 64 -19.70 8.30 3.01
CA GLU A 64 -18.93 8.11 4.25
C GLU A 64 -17.57 7.47 3.97
N MET A 65 -17.51 6.46 3.10
CA MET A 65 -16.26 5.80 2.71
C MET A 65 -15.32 6.74 1.94
N LYS A 66 -15.85 7.54 1.00
CA LYS A 66 -15.07 8.55 0.27
C LYS A 66 -14.42 9.54 1.24
N LEU A 67 -15.21 10.05 2.19
CA LEU A 67 -14.70 10.94 3.23
C LEU A 67 -13.68 10.25 4.14
N TYR A 68 -13.89 8.97 4.47
CA TYR A 68 -12.98 8.18 5.31
C TYR A 68 -11.62 8.06 4.68
N LEU A 69 -11.59 7.62 3.42
CA LEU A 69 -10.35 7.34 2.70
C LEU A 69 -9.53 8.63 2.50
N VAL A 70 -10.19 9.74 2.15
CA VAL A 70 -9.52 11.03 1.96
C VAL A 70 -8.94 11.56 3.28
N ARG A 71 -9.72 11.50 4.37
CA ARG A 71 -9.24 11.94 5.70
C ARG A 71 -8.12 11.05 6.21
N ALA A 72 -8.23 9.73 6.03
CA ALA A 72 -7.21 8.76 6.41
C ALA A 72 -5.90 8.99 5.63
N GLU A 73 -5.97 9.24 4.32
CA GLU A 73 -4.81 9.58 3.49
C GLU A 73 -4.15 10.88 3.97
N TYR A 74 -4.94 11.93 4.20
CA TYR A 74 -4.46 13.19 4.74
C TYR A 74 -3.73 13.00 6.07
N ARG A 75 -4.37 12.30 7.01
CA ARG A 75 -3.80 11.99 8.32
C ARG A 75 -2.53 11.16 8.19
N TYR A 76 -2.48 10.22 7.26
CA TYR A 76 -1.27 9.46 6.98
C TYR A 76 -0.13 10.39 6.55
N PHE A 77 -0.33 11.25 5.55
CA PHE A 77 0.73 12.14 5.06
C PHE A 77 1.15 13.21 6.09
N HIS A 78 0.23 13.76 6.86
CA HIS A 78 0.58 14.59 8.02
C HIS A 78 1.33 13.78 9.08
N HIS A 79 0.98 12.50 9.25
CA HIS A 79 1.72 11.63 10.15
C HIS A 79 3.17 11.48 9.72
N VAL A 80 3.42 11.18 8.45
CA VAL A 80 4.75 10.85 7.96
C VAL A 80 5.65 12.07 7.69
N ALA A 81 5.07 13.25 7.44
CA ALA A 81 5.81 14.50 7.28
C ALA A 81 6.37 15.08 8.60
N TYR A 82 5.79 14.71 9.74
CA TYR A 82 6.17 15.26 11.03
C TYR A 82 7.53 14.71 11.51
N ARG A 83 8.48 15.62 11.76
CA ARG A 83 9.92 15.31 12.02
C ARG A 83 10.23 14.50 13.28
N TYR A 84 9.23 14.16 14.11
CA TYR A 84 9.39 13.45 15.38
C TYR A 84 8.57 12.16 15.48
N SER A 85 8.38 11.43 14.39
CA SER A 85 7.80 10.08 14.45
C SER A 85 8.75 9.16 15.23
N SER A 86 8.48 8.95 16.52
CA SER A 86 9.16 7.89 17.27
C SER A 86 8.82 6.54 16.62
N PRO A 87 9.79 5.65 16.39
CA PRO A 87 9.54 4.33 15.81
C PRO A 87 8.64 3.43 16.70
N ASN A 88 8.33 3.87 17.92
CA ASN A 88 7.42 3.20 18.86
C ASN A 88 6.10 3.97 19.08
N SER A 89 5.80 4.94 18.23
CA SER A 89 4.57 5.71 18.34
C SER A 89 3.38 4.86 17.89
N VAL A 90 2.45 4.57 18.80
CA VAL A 90 1.18 3.92 18.43
C VAL A 90 0.40 4.91 17.56
N VAL A 91 0.00 4.45 16.38
CA VAL A 91 -0.78 5.24 15.41
C VAL A 91 -2.24 4.79 15.41
N PRO A 92 -3.18 5.70 15.08
CA PRO A 92 -4.55 5.31 14.76
C PRO A 92 -4.67 4.30 13.64
N LEU A 93 -5.79 3.59 13.65
CA LEU A 93 -6.07 2.46 12.76
C LEU A 93 -6.02 2.85 11.27
N ASP A 94 -6.61 3.99 10.91
CA ASP A 94 -6.65 4.52 9.55
C ASP A 94 -5.24 4.81 9.00
N ILE A 95 -4.40 5.47 9.81
CA ILE A 95 -2.99 5.71 9.47
C ILE A 95 -2.23 4.39 9.34
N ALA A 96 -2.50 3.42 10.23
CA ALA A 96 -1.86 2.11 10.18
C ALA A 96 -2.18 1.36 8.88
N ILE A 97 -3.43 1.39 8.43
CA ILE A 97 -3.87 0.75 7.19
C ILE A 97 -3.19 1.39 5.98
N PHE A 98 -3.21 2.73 5.86
CA PHE A 98 -2.52 3.42 4.76
C PHE A 98 -1.01 3.16 4.77
N MET A 99 -0.40 3.10 5.95
CA MET A 99 1.02 2.75 6.07
C MET A 99 1.30 1.32 5.59
N GLN A 100 0.40 0.36 5.84
CA GLN A 100 0.54 -1.01 5.37
C GLN A 100 0.32 -1.12 3.86
N GLU A 101 -0.62 -0.37 3.29
CA GLU A 101 -0.81 -0.33 1.84
C GLU A 101 0.39 0.27 1.12
N HIS A 102 0.92 1.39 1.63
CA HIS A 102 2.13 1.98 1.07
C HIS A 102 3.31 0.99 1.12
N LYS A 103 3.44 0.20 2.20
CA LYS A 103 4.44 -0.87 2.33
C LYS A 103 4.22 -2.08 1.44
N ALA A 104 2.99 -2.32 1.01
CA ALA A 104 2.67 -3.48 0.17
C ALA A 104 3.45 -3.44 -1.15
N ASN A 105 3.81 -2.23 -1.61
CA ASN A 105 4.74 -1.99 -2.70
C ASN A 105 6.07 -1.40 -2.18
N PRO A 106 7.04 -2.26 -1.80
CA PRO A 106 8.26 -1.80 -1.16
C PRO A 106 9.07 -0.86 -2.08
N TYR A 107 9.14 -1.11 -3.39
CA TYR A 107 9.90 -0.27 -4.33
C TYR A 107 9.39 1.16 -4.32
N LYS A 108 8.08 1.34 -4.48
CA LYS A 108 7.45 2.66 -4.41
C LYS A 108 7.65 3.33 -3.06
N LEU A 109 7.53 2.58 -1.95
CA LEU A 109 7.72 3.17 -0.62
C LEU A 109 9.16 3.69 -0.41
N GLU A 110 10.17 2.94 -0.81
CA GLU A 110 11.56 3.41 -0.68
C GLU A 110 11.78 4.64 -1.54
N ASP A 111 11.28 4.59 -2.77
CA ASP A 111 11.31 5.70 -3.69
C ASP A 111 10.66 6.96 -3.05
N ASP A 112 9.49 6.78 -2.45
CA ASP A 112 8.72 7.84 -1.79
C ASP A 112 9.46 8.40 -0.56
N THR A 113 10.11 7.53 0.23
CA THR A 113 10.98 7.93 1.36
C THR A 113 12.17 8.77 0.96
N ASP A 114 12.74 8.52 -0.22
CA ASP A 114 13.90 9.27 -0.70
C ASP A 114 13.50 10.65 -1.26
N ARG A 115 12.30 10.80 -1.86
CA ARG A 115 11.86 12.03 -2.55
C ARG A 115 11.72 13.24 -1.64
N GLU A 116 11.04 13.10 -0.50
CA GLU A 116 10.72 14.25 0.36
C GLU A 116 10.48 13.94 1.83
N PHE A 117 10.43 12.68 2.28
CA PHE A 117 10.24 12.43 3.69
C PHE A 117 11.49 12.87 4.48
N PRO A 118 11.39 13.85 5.41
CA PRO A 118 12.43 14.04 6.43
C PRO A 118 12.45 12.86 7.43
N CYS A 119 11.59 11.86 7.20
CA CYS A 119 11.43 10.64 7.96
C CYS A 119 12.30 9.55 7.30
N PRO A 120 13.40 9.11 7.92
CA PRO A 120 14.09 7.90 7.50
C PRO A 120 13.08 6.76 7.24
N SER A 121 13.23 6.00 6.16
CA SER A 121 12.38 4.81 5.89
C SER A 121 12.30 3.83 7.07
N ASP A 122 13.31 3.86 7.94
CA ASP A 122 13.38 3.10 9.19
C ASP A 122 12.37 3.57 10.28
N LEU A 123 11.74 4.75 10.14
CA LEU A 123 10.72 5.30 11.05
C LEU A 123 9.29 5.00 10.60
N LEU A 124 9.09 4.58 9.35
CA LEU A 124 7.80 4.06 8.89
C LEU A 124 7.68 2.59 9.28
N GLN A 125 7.77 2.26 10.56
CA GLN A 125 7.70 0.88 11.06
C GLN A 125 6.50 0.72 11.99
N ILE A 126 5.68 -0.29 11.72
CA ILE A 126 4.69 -0.79 12.68
C ILE A 126 5.25 -2.12 13.13
N ASN A 127 5.98 -2.10 14.23
CA ASN A 127 6.62 -3.29 14.77
C ASN A 127 5.63 -4.17 15.55
N GLU A 128 4.53 -3.59 16.02
CA GLU A 128 3.49 -4.24 16.80
C GLU A 128 2.11 -3.75 16.37
N PHE A 129 1.22 -4.68 16.02
CA PHE A 129 -0.15 -4.38 15.60
C PHE A 129 -1.14 -4.35 16.78
N ASP A 130 -0.87 -5.12 17.83
CA ASP A 130 -1.75 -5.23 19.00
C ASP A 130 -1.97 -3.91 19.73
N PRO A 131 -0.93 -3.05 19.92
CA PRO A 131 -1.14 -1.74 20.49
C PRO A 131 -2.14 -0.90 19.69
N ILE A 132 -2.12 -0.96 18.35
CA ILE A 132 -3.03 -0.19 17.49
C ILE A 132 -4.48 -0.60 17.74
N VAL A 133 -4.75 -1.90 17.76
CA VAL A 133 -6.08 -2.46 18.05
C VAL A 133 -6.56 -2.09 19.45
N ASN A 134 -5.71 -2.30 20.46
CA ASN A 134 -6.05 -1.96 21.84
C ASN A 134 -6.33 -0.46 22.01
N TYR A 135 -5.53 0.38 21.36
CA TYR A 135 -5.67 1.84 21.39
C TYR A 135 -6.99 2.31 20.81
N HIS A 136 -7.40 1.70 19.70
CA HIS A 136 -8.66 1.97 19.05
C HIS A 136 -9.84 1.52 19.93
N ASN A 137 -9.79 0.32 20.51
CA ASN A 137 -10.83 -0.18 21.41
C ASN A 137 -11.01 0.65 22.68
N GLN A 138 -9.92 1.22 23.19
CA GLN A 138 -9.97 2.12 24.34
C GLN A 138 -10.40 3.54 23.97
N ASN A 139 -10.61 3.82 22.67
CA ASN A 139 -10.81 5.17 22.13
C ASN A 139 -9.78 6.17 22.68
N ALA A 140 -8.53 5.71 22.85
CA ALA A 140 -7.48 6.51 23.44
C ALA A 140 -6.97 7.55 22.44
N LEU A 141 -6.44 8.67 22.94
CA LEU A 141 -5.93 9.79 22.15
C LEU A 141 -4.40 9.80 22.17
N PRO A 142 -3.70 9.58 21.04
CA PRO A 142 -2.24 9.54 21.06
C PRO A 142 -1.70 10.83 21.66
N LEU A 143 -0.71 10.76 22.56
CA LEU A 143 -0.24 11.94 23.30
C LEU A 143 0.17 13.11 22.37
N TYR A 144 0.65 12.78 21.17
CA TYR A 144 1.07 13.72 20.14
C TYR A 144 -0.06 14.18 19.20
N TRP A 145 -1.28 13.65 19.34
CA TRP A 145 -2.33 13.80 18.32
C TRP A 145 -2.79 15.23 18.15
N LYS A 146 -3.08 15.92 19.26
CA LYS A 146 -3.53 17.33 19.22
C LYS A 146 -2.46 18.24 18.62
N ASP A 147 -1.20 17.99 18.95
CA ASP A 147 -0.07 18.78 18.43
C ASP A 147 0.14 18.55 16.94
N LYS A 148 -0.22 17.36 16.43
CA LYS A 148 0.05 16.93 15.06
C LYS A 148 -1.11 17.15 14.09
N MET A 149 -2.33 16.89 14.55
CA MET A 149 -3.56 16.91 13.73
C MET A 149 -4.47 18.09 14.09
N GLY A 150 -4.12 18.85 15.14
CA GLY A 150 -4.93 19.93 15.67
C GLY A 150 -5.97 19.47 16.71
N PRO A 151 -6.57 20.41 17.44
CA PRO A 151 -7.46 20.11 18.56
C PRO A 151 -8.83 19.58 18.14
N LYS A 152 -9.23 19.79 16.87
CA LYS A 152 -10.55 19.42 16.35
C LYS A 152 -10.59 18.07 15.65
N GLU A 153 -9.44 17.53 15.24
CA GLU A 153 -9.40 16.27 14.49
C GLU A 153 -9.55 15.07 15.44
N PRO A 154 -10.52 14.16 15.24
CA PRO A 154 -10.75 13.07 16.17
C PRO A 154 -9.64 12.01 16.07
N PRO A 155 -9.21 11.38 17.20
CA PRO A 155 -8.14 10.39 17.21
C PRO A 155 -8.40 9.16 16.32
N HIS A 156 -9.66 8.76 16.20
CA HIS A 156 -10.09 7.61 15.42
C HIS A 156 -11.17 8.07 14.45
N LEU A 157 -11.13 7.63 13.19
CA LEU A 157 -12.25 7.81 12.28
C LEU A 157 -13.28 6.71 12.53
N THR A 158 -14.50 7.09 12.88
CA THR A 158 -15.64 6.20 13.03
C THR A 158 -16.81 6.75 12.23
N LYS A 159 -17.81 5.91 11.95
CA LYS A 159 -19.03 6.34 11.26
C LYS A 159 -19.70 7.54 11.94
N ASP A 160 -19.71 7.56 13.28
CA ASP A 160 -20.37 8.61 14.05
C ASP A 160 -19.64 9.95 13.99
N ASN A 161 -18.30 9.91 13.90
CA ASN A 161 -17.49 11.12 13.95
C ASN A 161 -17.05 11.61 12.57
N ILE A 162 -17.15 10.82 11.52
CA ILE A 162 -16.63 11.20 10.21
C ILE A 162 -17.41 12.35 9.58
N LEU A 163 -18.73 12.39 9.82
CA LEU A 163 -19.64 13.44 9.35
C LEU A 163 -19.78 14.58 10.37
N SER A 164 -19.81 14.27 11.67
CA SER A 164 -19.98 15.30 12.70
C SER A 164 -18.71 16.14 12.88
N SER A 165 -17.52 15.53 12.86
CA SER A 165 -16.26 16.27 12.91
C SER A 165 -15.89 16.94 11.58
N SER A 166 -16.56 16.60 10.47
CA SER A 166 -16.33 17.29 9.21
C SER A 166 -17.04 18.63 9.10
N GLN A 167 -18.05 18.89 9.95
CA GLN A 167 -18.77 20.18 9.96
C GLN A 167 -17.93 21.31 10.54
N ASP A 168 -17.15 21.04 11.60
CA ASP A 168 -16.33 22.06 12.30
C ASP A 168 -14.83 21.98 11.97
N GLY A 169 -14.43 20.97 11.19
CA GLY A 169 -13.06 20.67 10.81
C GLY A 169 -12.76 20.99 9.34
N TYR A 170 -11.48 21.06 9.00
CA TYR A 170 -11.01 21.36 7.65
C TYR A 170 -9.71 20.60 7.34
N ALA A 171 -9.47 20.37 6.05
CA ALA A 171 -8.15 20.02 5.53
C ALA A 171 -7.32 21.29 5.32
N GLU A 172 -6.04 21.26 5.69
CA GLU A 172 -5.09 22.31 5.36
C GLU A 172 -4.40 21.99 4.03
N LEU A 173 -4.43 22.94 3.10
CA LEU A 173 -3.80 22.79 1.78
C LEU A 173 -3.07 24.07 1.41
N THR A 174 -1.83 23.98 0.97
CA THR A 174 -1.09 25.16 0.50
C THR A 174 -1.43 25.46 -0.96
N CYS A 175 -1.78 26.72 -1.27
CA CYS A 175 -2.00 27.16 -2.63
C CYS A 175 -0.72 27.05 -3.47
N ILE A 176 -0.76 26.31 -4.58
CA ILE A 176 0.42 26.10 -5.45
C ILE A 176 0.86 27.33 -6.25
N VAL A 177 0.11 28.44 -6.20
CA VAL A 177 0.44 29.70 -6.87
C VAL A 177 1.04 30.73 -5.90
N CYS A 178 0.34 31.03 -4.81
CA CYS A 178 0.76 32.07 -3.86
C CYS A 178 1.22 31.55 -2.49
N TYR A 179 1.29 30.22 -2.31
CA TYR A 179 1.86 29.54 -1.15
C TYR A 179 1.26 29.90 0.21
N ILE A 180 0.01 30.37 0.22
CA ILE A 180 -0.75 30.51 1.47
C ILE A 180 -1.44 29.20 1.82
N ASP A 181 -1.66 29.00 3.11
CA ASP A 181 -2.48 27.90 3.59
C ASP A 181 -3.97 28.20 3.38
N LEU A 182 -4.68 27.19 2.93
CA LEU A 182 -6.11 27.18 2.66
C LEU A 182 -6.75 26.20 3.63
N HIS A 183 -7.84 26.64 4.27
CA HIS A 183 -8.70 25.75 5.04
C HIS A 183 -9.86 25.32 4.13
N VAL A 184 -9.91 24.04 3.81
CA VAL A 184 -10.87 23.46 2.88
C VAL A 184 -11.80 22.55 3.67
N LYS A 185 -13.12 22.71 3.54
CA LYS A 185 -14.09 21.80 4.17
C LYS A 185 -13.82 20.38 3.69
N TRP A 186 -13.99 19.41 4.59
CA TRP A 186 -13.62 18.03 4.28
C TRP A 186 -14.38 17.44 3.09
N GLN A 187 -15.64 17.83 2.89
CA GLN A 187 -16.46 17.44 1.74
C GLN A 187 -15.86 17.96 0.43
N ASP A 188 -15.57 19.27 0.37
CA ASP A 188 -14.95 19.90 -0.81
C ASP A 188 -13.56 19.32 -1.08
N PHE A 189 -12.79 19.04 -0.03
CA PHE A 189 -11.48 18.39 -0.15
C PHE A 189 -11.61 16.96 -0.68
N ALA A 190 -12.62 16.20 -0.24
CA ALA A 190 -12.87 14.85 -0.74
C ALA A 190 -13.31 14.84 -2.20
N GLU A 191 -14.17 15.77 -2.60
CA GLU A 191 -14.56 15.94 -4.01
C GLU A 191 -13.35 16.32 -4.87
N TRP A 192 -12.58 17.32 -4.45
CA TRP A 192 -11.35 17.73 -5.15
C TRP A 192 -10.32 16.60 -5.26
N ARG A 193 -10.12 15.81 -4.20
CA ARG A 193 -9.15 14.71 -4.17
C ARG A 193 -9.56 13.54 -5.06
N LEU A 194 -10.86 13.28 -5.21
CA LEU A 194 -11.39 12.10 -5.92
C LEU A 194 -11.86 12.41 -7.34
N ASP A 195 -12.19 13.66 -7.66
CA ASP A 195 -12.56 14.11 -9.01
C ASP A 195 -11.58 15.18 -9.51
N HIS A 196 -10.79 14.82 -10.51
CA HIS A 196 -9.78 15.70 -11.11
C HIS A 196 -10.39 16.89 -11.87
N LYS A 197 -11.71 16.91 -12.11
CA LYS A 197 -12.42 18.03 -12.71
C LYS A 197 -12.82 19.10 -11.70
N VAL A 198 -12.85 18.75 -10.41
CA VAL A 198 -13.17 19.69 -9.34
C VAL A 198 -11.94 20.57 -9.08
N ALA A 199 -12.17 21.88 -8.99
CA ALA A 199 -11.12 22.86 -8.74
C ALA A 199 -11.37 23.58 -7.42
N LEU A 200 -10.31 23.77 -6.64
CA LEU A 200 -10.33 24.63 -5.47
C LEU A 200 -9.91 26.04 -5.85
N CYS A 201 -10.53 27.05 -5.27
CA CYS A 201 -10.21 28.45 -5.50
C CYS A 201 -9.44 29.04 -4.31
N CYS A 202 -8.26 29.59 -4.56
CA CYS A 202 -7.51 30.29 -3.53
C CYS A 202 -8.19 31.63 -3.19
N HIS A 203 -8.57 31.82 -1.93
CA HIS A 203 -9.24 33.05 -1.50
C HIS A 203 -8.38 34.32 -1.68
N ARG A 204 -7.04 34.21 -1.67
CA ARG A 204 -6.10 35.34 -1.81
C ARG A 204 -5.80 35.68 -3.26
N CYS A 205 -5.23 34.76 -4.03
CA CYS A 205 -4.81 35.03 -5.41
C CYS A 205 -5.90 34.75 -6.45
N LYS A 206 -7.05 34.21 -6.03
CA LYS A 206 -8.20 33.83 -6.88
C LYS A 206 -7.88 32.79 -7.96
N SER A 207 -6.71 32.17 -7.90
CA SER A 207 -6.34 31.07 -8.79
C SER A 207 -7.14 29.83 -8.44
N GLN A 208 -7.64 29.17 -9.48
CA GLN A 208 -8.30 27.87 -9.38
C GLN A 208 -7.30 26.78 -9.72
N PHE A 209 -7.35 25.66 -9.00
CA PHE A 209 -6.47 24.54 -9.27
C PHE A 209 -7.13 23.19 -8.93
N THR A 210 -6.91 22.22 -9.81
CA THR A 210 -7.33 20.83 -9.67
C THR A 210 -6.17 19.95 -9.20
N MET A 211 -6.43 18.67 -8.96
CA MET A 211 -5.40 17.66 -8.72
C MET A 211 -4.33 17.60 -9.81
N ASP A 212 -4.71 17.77 -11.08
CA ASP A 212 -3.75 17.73 -12.20
C ASP A 212 -2.77 18.90 -12.16
N HIS A 213 -3.22 20.05 -11.68
CA HIS A 213 -2.36 21.21 -11.48
C HIS A 213 -1.34 20.98 -10.37
N VAL A 214 -1.76 20.36 -9.27
CA VAL A 214 -0.86 19.96 -8.17
C VAL A 214 0.15 18.91 -8.67
N GLY A 215 -0.31 17.92 -9.44
CA GLY A 215 0.58 16.92 -10.05
C GLY A 215 1.63 17.54 -10.97
N LYS A 216 1.23 18.51 -11.81
CA LYS A 216 2.16 19.29 -12.64
C LYS A 216 3.18 20.05 -11.79
N ALA A 217 2.73 20.73 -10.72
CA ALA A 217 3.62 21.46 -9.82
C ALA A 217 4.62 20.52 -9.13
N ASN A 218 4.16 19.38 -8.62
CA ASN A 218 4.99 18.37 -7.97
C ASN A 218 6.05 17.79 -8.93
N LEU A 219 5.66 17.48 -10.18
CA LEU A 219 6.59 17.04 -11.22
C LEU A 219 7.68 18.08 -11.48
N ILE A 220 7.32 19.36 -11.62
CA ILE A 220 8.28 20.45 -11.88
C ILE A 220 9.24 20.62 -10.69
N ILE A 221 8.74 20.50 -9.45
CA ILE A 221 9.59 20.54 -8.25
C ILE A 221 10.58 19.38 -8.25
N ASP A 222 10.14 18.16 -8.58
CA ASP A 222 11.03 16.99 -8.60
C ASP A 222 12.07 17.10 -9.72
N LEU A 223 11.68 17.54 -10.92
CA LEU A 223 12.62 17.83 -12.02
C LEU A 223 13.63 18.91 -11.63
N TYR A 224 13.20 19.98 -10.94
CA TYR A 224 14.10 21.01 -10.44
C TYR A 224 15.16 20.41 -9.52
N LYS A 225 14.75 19.59 -8.55
CA LYS A 225 15.69 18.88 -7.67
C LYS A 225 16.62 17.97 -8.46
N SER A 226 16.11 17.22 -9.44
CA SER A 226 16.94 16.37 -10.30
C SER A 226 18.02 17.16 -11.05
N THR A 227 17.72 18.40 -11.49
CA THR A 227 18.71 19.25 -12.16
C THR A 227 19.74 19.88 -11.21
N LEU A 228 19.36 20.15 -9.96
CA LEU A 228 20.26 20.69 -8.93
C LEU A 228 21.31 19.66 -8.49
N TYR A 229 20.89 18.41 -8.28
CA TYR A 229 21.77 17.32 -7.86
C TYR A 229 22.23 16.54 -9.10
N ARG A 230 23.16 17.12 -9.88
CA ARG A 230 23.65 16.53 -11.14
C ARG A 230 24.38 15.19 -11.00
N ASP A 231 24.79 14.83 -9.78
CA ASP A 231 25.34 13.51 -9.50
C ASP A 231 24.20 12.54 -9.16
N PRO A 232 23.96 11.51 -10.00
CA PRO A 232 22.93 10.50 -9.78
C PRO A 232 23.03 9.78 -8.41
N GLN A 233 24.19 9.80 -7.76
CA GLN A 233 24.39 9.22 -6.42
C GLN A 233 23.77 10.09 -5.32
N TYR A 234 23.60 11.40 -5.56
CA TYR A 234 22.99 12.36 -4.63
C TYR A 234 21.62 12.86 -5.09
N THR A 235 21.20 12.52 -6.32
CA THR A 235 19.84 12.81 -6.80
C THR A 235 18.82 11.98 -6.03
N ARG A 236 18.17 12.60 -5.05
CA ARG A 236 17.02 12.03 -4.32
C ARG A 236 15.71 12.04 -5.12
N ALA A 237 15.66 12.82 -6.20
CA ALA A 237 14.50 12.98 -7.07
C ALA A 237 14.46 11.87 -8.14
N ILE A 238 13.44 11.02 -8.05
CA ILE A 238 13.45 9.68 -8.65
C ILE A 238 13.10 9.70 -10.13
N ILE A 239 12.22 10.59 -10.56
CA ILE A 239 11.88 10.64 -11.98
C ILE A 239 13.08 11.04 -12.82
N GLY A 240 13.94 11.95 -12.33
CA GLY A 240 15.18 12.31 -13.01
C GLY A 240 16.25 11.21 -12.97
N LYS A 241 16.27 10.37 -11.94
CA LYS A 241 17.17 9.20 -11.85
C LYS A 241 16.76 8.12 -12.84
N THR A 242 15.47 7.77 -12.88
CA THR A 242 14.92 6.71 -13.75
C THR A 242 14.86 7.17 -15.22
N HIS A 243 14.61 8.46 -15.46
CA HIS A 243 14.50 9.04 -16.80
C HIS A 243 15.62 10.07 -17.07
N SER A 244 16.87 9.70 -16.78
CA SER A 244 18.04 10.59 -16.93
C SER A 244 18.21 11.18 -18.33
N LYS A 245 17.79 10.45 -19.37
CA LYS A 245 17.76 10.94 -20.76
C LYS A 245 16.87 12.17 -20.93
N ILE A 246 15.81 12.32 -20.14
CA ILE A 246 14.88 13.45 -20.26
C ILE A 246 15.49 14.73 -19.74
N LEU A 247 16.37 14.64 -18.74
CA LEU A 247 17.04 15.80 -18.18
C LEU A 247 17.87 16.58 -19.22
N GLN A 248 18.34 15.93 -20.28
CA GLN A 248 19.05 16.61 -21.38
C GLN A 248 18.14 17.52 -22.22
N TYR A 249 16.82 17.30 -22.16
CA TYR A 249 15.79 18.08 -22.88
C TYR A 249 15.12 19.11 -21.98
N VAL A 250 15.36 19.06 -20.67
CA VAL A 250 14.93 20.09 -19.72
C VAL A 250 15.98 21.21 -19.72
N LYS A 251 15.83 22.17 -20.64
CA LYS A 251 16.78 23.28 -20.78
C LYS A 251 16.73 24.24 -19.59
N SER A 252 15.53 24.50 -19.08
CA SER A 252 15.29 25.45 -18.01
C SER A 252 14.01 25.07 -17.25
N ILE A 253 14.12 25.05 -15.93
CA ILE A 253 12.99 24.84 -15.03
C ILE A 253 12.06 26.04 -15.04
N HIS A 254 12.59 27.24 -15.31
CA HIS A 254 11.78 28.44 -15.46
C HIS A 254 10.82 28.29 -16.63
N ASP A 255 11.29 27.81 -17.78
CA ASP A 255 10.45 27.59 -18.97
C ASP A 255 9.32 26.59 -18.68
N LEU A 256 9.61 25.52 -17.92
CA LEU A 256 8.60 24.56 -17.50
C LEU A 256 7.53 25.18 -16.59
N LYS A 257 7.91 26.13 -15.73
CA LYS A 257 6.98 26.89 -14.87
C LYS A 257 6.13 27.90 -15.66
N GLU A 258 6.64 28.39 -16.79
CA GLU A 258 5.92 29.32 -17.68
C GLU A 258 4.90 28.61 -18.60
N LEU A 259 4.95 27.28 -18.70
CA LEU A 259 3.95 26.52 -19.46
C LEU A 259 2.54 26.79 -18.90
N PRO A 260 1.51 26.92 -19.76
CA PRO A 260 0.16 27.27 -19.32
C PRO A 260 -0.31 26.37 -18.19
N PHE A 261 -0.80 26.97 -17.11
CA PHE A 261 -1.10 26.24 -15.87
C PHE A 261 -2.06 25.06 -16.13
N ASP A 262 -3.10 25.27 -16.94
CA ASP A 262 -4.16 24.31 -17.25
C ASP A 262 -3.82 23.27 -18.33
N SER A 263 -2.60 23.28 -18.88
CA SER A 263 -2.23 22.41 -20.00
C SER A 263 -1.93 20.96 -19.63
N GLY A 264 -1.92 20.62 -18.34
CA GLY A 264 -1.52 19.30 -17.84
C GLY A 264 -0.15 18.84 -18.35
N LEU A 265 -0.03 17.55 -18.63
CA LEU A 265 1.20 16.90 -19.14
C LEU A 265 1.49 17.18 -20.62
N ASP A 266 0.48 17.55 -21.41
CA ASP A 266 0.63 17.66 -22.87
C ASP A 266 1.58 18.81 -23.23
N ALA A 267 1.50 19.97 -22.57
CA ALA A 267 2.49 21.02 -22.82
C ALA A 267 3.91 20.67 -22.36
N ILE A 268 4.05 19.84 -21.31
CA ILE A 268 5.36 19.34 -20.89
C ILE A 268 5.92 18.41 -21.98
N LYS A 269 5.09 17.51 -22.51
CA LYS A 269 5.45 16.66 -23.64
C LYS A 269 5.89 17.48 -24.85
N ASP A 270 5.09 18.46 -25.25
CA ASP A 270 5.40 19.32 -26.40
C ASP A 270 6.70 20.12 -26.21
N TYR A 271 6.93 20.63 -25.00
CA TYR A 271 8.19 21.29 -24.63
C TYR A 271 9.39 20.34 -24.80
N LEU A 272 9.29 19.11 -24.29
CA LEU A 272 10.36 18.12 -24.39
C LEU A 272 10.61 17.69 -25.85
N VAL A 273 9.55 17.44 -26.62
CA VAL A 273 9.63 17.06 -28.04
C VAL A 273 10.29 18.18 -28.86
N LYS A 274 9.89 19.44 -28.62
CA LYS A 274 10.52 20.60 -29.26
C LYS A 274 12.02 20.63 -28.97
N ASN A 275 12.42 20.47 -27.70
CA ASN A 275 13.83 20.50 -27.31
C ASN A 275 14.63 19.30 -27.85
N GLN A 276 14.03 18.12 -27.94
CA GLN A 276 14.66 16.95 -28.57
C GLN A 276 14.95 17.19 -30.06
N ARG A 277 13.98 17.78 -30.79
CA ARG A 277 14.13 18.14 -32.20
C ARG A 277 15.22 19.19 -32.41
N GLU A 278 15.24 20.24 -31.57
CA GLU A 278 16.28 21.27 -31.61
C GLU A 278 17.69 20.72 -31.30
N ALA A 279 17.77 19.67 -30.48
CA ALA A 279 19.02 18.95 -30.21
C ALA A 279 19.43 17.97 -31.34
N GLY A 280 18.63 17.86 -32.41
CA GLY A 280 18.89 16.94 -33.53
C GLY A 280 18.83 15.46 -33.15
N LYS A 281 18.13 15.11 -32.06
CA LYS A 281 18.00 13.73 -31.59
C LYS A 281 16.77 13.08 -32.21
N LYS A 282 16.89 11.79 -32.53
CA LYS A 282 15.76 10.97 -32.97
C LYS A 282 14.87 10.62 -31.77
N ASP A 283 13.59 10.47 -32.05
CA ASP A 283 12.64 9.93 -31.08
C ASP A 283 12.96 8.45 -30.80
N ASP A 284 13.21 8.13 -29.54
CA ASP A 284 13.48 6.79 -29.04
C ASP A 284 12.40 6.30 -28.07
N GLY A 285 11.26 6.99 -27.98
CA GLY A 285 10.14 6.67 -27.08
C GLY A 285 10.35 7.14 -25.64
N SER A 286 11.54 7.63 -25.27
CA SER A 286 11.84 7.98 -23.88
C SER A 286 10.95 9.09 -23.30
N ILE A 287 10.49 10.02 -24.14
CA ILE A 287 9.56 11.09 -23.73
C ILE A 287 8.19 10.49 -23.40
N ASP A 288 7.69 9.57 -24.21
CA ASP A 288 6.40 8.92 -23.97
C ASP A 288 6.44 8.09 -22.68
N ASP A 289 7.50 7.29 -22.50
CA ASP A 289 7.73 6.52 -21.28
C ASP A 289 7.78 7.43 -20.04
N PHE A 290 8.42 8.60 -20.16
CA PHE A 290 8.48 9.60 -19.09
C PHE A 290 7.12 10.22 -18.78
N ILE A 291 6.33 10.57 -19.80
CA ILE A 291 5.00 11.16 -19.60
C ILE A 291 4.06 10.15 -18.95
N GLU A 292 4.14 8.87 -19.33
CA GLU A 292 3.39 7.80 -18.68
C GLU A 292 3.81 7.62 -17.21
N ALA A 293 5.12 7.56 -16.94
CA ALA A 293 5.63 7.46 -15.58
C ALA A 293 5.21 8.67 -14.72
N ALA A 294 5.30 9.89 -15.27
CA ALA A 294 4.88 11.11 -14.59
C ALA A 294 3.39 11.11 -14.26
N ARG A 295 2.54 10.67 -15.20
CA ARG A 295 1.09 10.52 -14.99
C ARG A 295 0.80 9.56 -13.84
N ASN A 296 1.43 8.40 -13.84
CA ASN A 296 1.20 7.38 -12.81
C ASN A 296 1.73 7.78 -11.43
N THR A 297 2.70 8.70 -11.39
CA THR A 297 3.39 9.13 -10.17
C THR A 297 2.77 10.36 -9.53
N TYR A 298 2.64 11.47 -10.26
CA TYR A 298 2.29 12.77 -9.68
C TYR A 298 0.82 13.14 -9.80
N PHE A 299 0.10 12.48 -10.71
CA PHE A 299 -1.31 12.80 -10.96
C PHE A 299 -2.25 11.85 -10.21
N GLY A 300 -1.72 10.89 -9.43
CA GLY A 300 -2.53 9.99 -8.61
C GLY A 300 -2.92 10.56 -7.24
N GLY A 301 -2.09 11.44 -6.67
CA GLY A 301 -2.26 12.00 -5.32
C GLY A 301 -1.67 13.41 -5.22
N PRO A 302 -2.12 14.23 -4.25
CA PRO A 302 -1.63 15.61 -4.12
C PRO A 302 -0.25 15.68 -3.44
N TYR A 303 0.21 14.57 -2.87
CA TYR A 303 1.39 14.51 -2.02
C TYR A 303 2.64 14.21 -2.84
N ILE A 304 3.57 15.17 -2.89
CA ILE A 304 4.85 15.04 -3.61
C ILE A 304 5.72 13.88 -3.10
N CYS A 305 5.54 13.50 -1.84
CA CYS A 305 6.22 12.39 -1.19
C CYS A 305 5.54 11.03 -1.45
N SER A 306 4.59 10.93 -2.38
CA SER A 306 4.06 9.64 -2.82
C SER A 306 4.00 9.51 -4.34
N SER A 307 4.36 8.34 -4.82
CA SER A 307 4.30 7.91 -6.22
C SER A 307 3.14 6.97 -6.51
N SER A 308 2.26 6.74 -5.52
CA SER A 308 1.03 5.98 -5.70
C SER A 308 -0.20 6.72 -5.20
N ASP A 309 -1.33 6.40 -5.84
CA ASP A 309 -2.64 6.76 -5.32
C ASP A 309 -3.04 5.74 -4.25
N LEU A 310 -2.69 6.02 -2.98
CA LEU A 310 -2.91 5.10 -1.86
C LEU A 310 -4.41 4.81 -1.64
N ILE A 311 -5.29 5.75 -1.96
CA ILE A 311 -6.74 5.51 -1.91
C ILE A 311 -7.13 4.44 -2.93
N LYS A 312 -6.65 4.53 -4.18
CA LYS A 312 -6.89 3.48 -5.19
C LYS A 312 -6.27 2.15 -4.80
N GLU A 313 -5.06 2.14 -4.24
CA GLU A 313 -4.40 0.91 -3.78
C GLU A 313 -5.20 0.24 -2.65
N LEU A 314 -5.63 1.00 -1.64
CA LEU A 314 -6.45 0.49 -0.54
C LEU A 314 -7.84 0.03 -1.03
N ALA A 315 -8.49 0.78 -1.91
CA ALA A 315 -9.78 0.39 -2.48
C ALA A 315 -9.66 -0.91 -3.31
N GLY A 316 -8.59 -1.05 -4.11
CA GLY A 316 -8.30 -2.28 -4.85
C GLY A 316 -8.05 -3.49 -3.96
N ASN A 317 -7.49 -3.28 -2.75
CA ASN A 317 -7.23 -4.32 -1.77
C ASN A 317 -8.38 -4.55 -0.78
N TYR A 318 -9.47 -3.77 -0.84
CA TYR A 318 -10.58 -3.89 0.09
C TYR A 318 -11.24 -5.27 0.04
N ALA A 319 -11.39 -5.86 -1.16
CA ALA A 319 -11.91 -7.21 -1.32
C ALA A 319 -11.01 -8.25 -0.63
N PHE A 320 -9.68 -8.12 -0.76
CA PHE A 320 -8.74 -8.97 -0.03
C PHE A 320 -8.93 -8.80 1.49
N HIS A 321 -8.97 -7.57 2.00
CA HIS A 321 -9.19 -7.29 3.43
C HIS A 321 -10.51 -7.87 3.96
N TYR A 322 -11.59 -7.73 3.18
CA TYR A 322 -12.89 -8.28 3.52
C TYR A 322 -12.86 -9.81 3.54
N THR A 323 -12.37 -10.46 2.48
CA THR A 323 -12.29 -11.92 2.40
C THR A 323 -11.45 -12.51 3.54
N VAL A 324 -10.26 -11.96 3.81
CA VAL A 324 -9.41 -12.49 4.89
C VAL A 324 -9.98 -12.26 6.27
N THR A 325 -10.93 -11.34 6.47
CA THR A 325 -11.48 -11.08 7.82
C THR A 325 -12.89 -11.63 8.02
N GLN A 326 -13.72 -11.67 6.99
CA GLN A 326 -15.14 -12.02 7.08
C GLN A 326 -15.47 -13.39 6.49
N GLU A 327 -14.72 -13.86 5.48
CA GLU A 327 -15.08 -15.08 4.74
C GLU A 327 -14.21 -16.28 5.11
N LEU A 328 -12.91 -16.05 5.33
CA LEU A 328 -11.97 -17.12 5.66
C LEU A 328 -12.05 -17.51 7.14
N LYS A 329 -12.19 -18.80 7.38
CA LYS A 329 -12.13 -19.39 8.72
C LYS A 329 -10.69 -19.78 9.03
N TRP A 330 -9.99 -18.89 9.72
CA TRP A 330 -8.64 -19.15 10.17
C TRP A 330 -8.62 -20.17 11.31
N THR A 331 -7.52 -20.90 11.43
CA THR A 331 -7.22 -21.76 12.57
C THR A 331 -5.84 -21.45 13.12
N ALA A 332 -5.60 -21.83 14.38
CA ALA A 332 -4.28 -21.93 15.01
C ALA A 332 -3.15 -22.33 14.05
N ARG A 333 -3.44 -23.41 13.32
CA ARG A 333 -2.50 -24.14 12.51
C ARG A 333 -2.19 -23.41 11.21
N ASP A 334 -3.09 -22.54 10.76
CA ASP A 334 -2.84 -21.64 9.64
C ASP A 334 -1.77 -20.61 10.00
N PHE A 335 -1.88 -19.98 11.17
CA PHE A 335 -0.88 -19.01 11.66
C PHE A 335 0.49 -19.65 11.88
N SER A 336 0.56 -20.85 12.45
CA SER A 336 1.84 -21.56 12.59
C SER A 336 2.47 -21.95 11.25
N LYS A 337 1.67 -22.09 10.17
CA LYS A 337 2.17 -22.39 8.83
C LYS A 337 2.55 -21.14 8.03
N MET A 338 1.91 -20.01 8.27
CA MET A 338 2.12 -18.75 7.52
C MET A 338 3.59 -18.35 7.36
N PRO A 339 4.44 -18.32 8.42
CA PRO A 339 5.86 -18.01 8.26
C PRO A 339 6.61 -18.99 7.38
N LEU A 340 6.34 -20.29 7.55
CA LEU A 340 6.98 -21.35 6.77
C LEU A 340 6.58 -21.27 5.29
N ASP A 341 5.28 -21.15 5.01
CA ASP A 341 4.75 -21.00 3.66
C ASP A 341 5.32 -19.74 3.00
N TYR A 342 5.41 -18.62 3.71
CA TYR A 342 6.06 -17.44 3.16
C TYR A 342 7.53 -17.64 2.82
N VAL A 343 8.33 -18.29 3.68
CA VAL A 343 9.73 -18.63 3.35
C VAL A 343 9.82 -19.50 2.09
N HIS A 344 8.89 -20.44 1.91
CA HIS A 344 8.82 -21.23 0.69
C HIS A 344 8.48 -20.38 -0.54
N PHE A 345 7.48 -19.50 -0.42
CA PHE A 345 7.09 -18.57 -1.48
C PHE A 345 8.22 -17.63 -1.86
N ALA A 346 8.95 -17.11 -0.87
CA ALA A 346 10.02 -16.16 -1.10
C ALA A 346 11.18 -16.82 -1.87
N ARG A 347 11.49 -18.10 -1.62
CA ARG A 347 12.43 -18.85 -2.48
C ARG A 347 11.88 -19.14 -3.87
N LEU A 348 10.58 -19.39 -3.98
CA LEU A 348 9.94 -19.56 -5.28
C LEU A 348 10.03 -18.25 -6.09
N ASN A 349 9.93 -17.10 -5.43
CA ASN A 349 10.12 -15.78 -6.02
C ASN A 349 11.55 -15.59 -6.56
N GLU A 350 12.58 -16.10 -5.88
CA GLU A 350 13.95 -16.10 -6.40
C GLU A 350 14.09 -16.91 -7.70
N VAL A 351 13.35 -18.01 -7.83
CA VAL A 351 13.30 -18.81 -9.06
C VAL A 351 12.51 -18.08 -10.14
N ALA A 352 11.39 -17.46 -9.76
CA ALA A 352 10.51 -16.71 -10.64
C ALA A 352 11.22 -15.58 -11.36
N ALA A 353 12.03 -14.82 -10.62
CA ALA A 353 12.74 -13.68 -11.18
C ALA A 353 13.77 -14.03 -12.25
N LYS A 354 14.19 -15.30 -12.33
CA LYS A 354 15.04 -15.80 -13.43
C LYS A 354 14.24 -16.20 -14.68
N LYS A 355 12.91 -16.09 -14.63
CA LYS A 355 11.96 -16.51 -15.66
C LYS A 355 10.98 -15.36 -15.97
N PRO A 356 11.23 -14.54 -17.01
CA PRO A 356 10.43 -13.34 -17.29
C PRO A 356 8.92 -13.59 -17.46
N ASN A 357 8.53 -14.77 -17.97
CA ASN A 357 7.13 -15.12 -18.27
C ASN A 357 6.41 -15.83 -17.11
N PHE A 358 7.02 -15.88 -15.93
CA PHE A 358 6.51 -16.63 -14.80
C PHE A 358 5.95 -15.69 -13.74
N ILE A 359 4.62 -15.67 -13.63
CA ILE A 359 3.88 -14.87 -12.65
C ILE A 359 3.50 -15.77 -11.48
N LEU A 360 3.92 -15.40 -10.28
CA LEU A 360 3.58 -16.07 -9.04
C LEU A 360 2.25 -15.60 -8.50
N VAL A 361 1.45 -16.57 -8.07
CA VAL A 361 0.16 -16.29 -7.42
C VAL A 361 0.28 -16.62 -5.93
N PRO A 362 0.28 -15.62 -5.02
CA PRO A 362 0.31 -15.88 -3.59
C PRO A 362 -0.99 -16.51 -3.11
N THR A 363 -0.91 -17.30 -2.03
CA THR A 363 -2.09 -17.66 -1.24
C THR A 363 -2.42 -16.55 -0.24
N TYR A 364 -3.65 -16.52 0.30
CA TYR A 364 -4.00 -15.56 1.36
C TYR A 364 -3.04 -15.62 2.58
N LYS A 365 -2.61 -16.83 2.97
CA LYS A 365 -1.63 -17.03 4.05
C LYS A 365 -0.29 -16.38 3.75
N THR A 366 0.20 -16.64 2.54
CA THR A 366 1.47 -16.10 2.05
C THR A 366 1.42 -14.58 1.97
N GLU A 367 0.29 -14.01 1.53
CA GLU A 367 0.14 -12.56 1.41
C GLU A 367 0.08 -11.85 2.76
N ILE A 368 -0.67 -12.38 3.73
CA ILE A 368 -0.67 -11.89 5.11
C ILE A 368 0.76 -11.92 5.69
N ALA A 369 1.44 -13.05 5.54
CA ALA A 369 2.81 -13.22 5.98
C ALA A 369 3.78 -12.25 5.27
N ARG A 370 3.59 -12.00 3.98
CA ARG A 370 4.38 -11.02 3.21
C ARG A 370 4.18 -9.61 3.74
N ARG A 371 2.93 -9.17 3.90
CA ARG A 371 2.59 -7.82 4.37
C ARG A 371 3.11 -7.55 5.79
N THR A 372 3.12 -8.57 6.65
CA THR A 372 3.70 -8.48 8.00
C THR A 372 5.23 -8.56 8.02
N HIS A 373 5.85 -9.26 7.07
CA HIS A 373 7.31 -9.33 6.97
C HIS A 373 7.94 -8.05 6.38
N LEU A 374 7.25 -7.37 5.47
CA LEU A 374 7.73 -6.14 4.79
C LEU A 374 7.82 -4.89 5.70
N VAL A 375 7.73 -5.05 7.01
CA VAL A 375 7.81 -3.96 8.00
C VAL A 375 9.20 -3.30 8.05
N ARG A 376 10.29 -3.91 7.55
CA ARG A 376 11.67 -3.36 7.58
C ARG A 376 12.36 -3.27 6.20
N THR A 377 11.71 -2.63 5.23
CA THR A 377 12.08 -2.60 3.80
C THR A 377 13.57 -2.31 3.49
N LYS A 378 14.25 -1.43 4.23
CA LYS A 378 15.65 -1.02 3.96
C LYS A 378 16.70 -2.05 4.40
N TYR A 379 16.61 -2.58 5.62
CA TYR A 379 17.52 -3.62 6.10
C TYR A 379 17.43 -4.89 5.24
N PHE A 380 16.23 -5.22 4.77
CA PHE A 380 16.00 -6.37 3.90
C PHE A 380 16.67 -6.25 2.53
N ARG A 381 16.74 -5.04 1.95
CA ARG A 381 17.38 -4.84 0.63
C ARG A 381 18.89 -4.67 0.71
N VAL A 382 19.37 -3.90 1.70
CA VAL A 382 20.81 -3.53 1.79
C VAL A 382 21.68 -4.70 2.28
N LYS A 383 21.18 -5.55 3.18
CA LYS A 383 21.93 -6.71 3.69
C LYS A 383 21.52 -8.04 3.04
N GLY A 384 20.37 -8.08 2.39
CA GLY A 384 19.81 -9.27 1.74
C GLY A 384 19.86 -9.19 0.22
N HIS A 385 21.05 -9.32 -0.38
CA HIS A 385 21.10 -9.84 -1.75
C HIS A 385 20.32 -11.17 -1.75
N LYS A 386 19.20 -11.26 -2.52
CA LYS A 386 18.40 -12.48 -2.88
C LYS A 386 16.90 -12.49 -2.50
N TYR A 387 16.19 -11.37 -2.45
CA TYR A 387 14.77 -11.45 -2.85
C TYR A 387 14.64 -10.73 -4.19
N VAL A 388 14.56 -11.57 -5.22
CA VAL A 388 14.67 -11.17 -6.62
C VAL A 388 13.29 -10.73 -7.12
N ASP A 389 13.25 -9.79 -8.07
CA ASP A 389 12.04 -9.28 -8.71
C ASP A 389 11.35 -10.30 -9.61
N GLY A 390 10.71 -11.29 -8.99
CA GLY A 390 9.74 -12.11 -9.69
C GLY A 390 8.47 -11.30 -9.94
N ASN A 391 7.77 -11.66 -11.00
CA ASN A 391 6.44 -11.14 -11.26
C ASN A 391 5.48 -11.80 -10.26
N ILE A 392 4.91 -11.04 -9.34
CA ILE A 392 3.95 -11.49 -8.34
C ILE A 392 2.60 -10.83 -8.65
N ALA A 393 1.59 -11.66 -8.85
CA ALA A 393 0.22 -11.24 -9.11
C ALA A 393 -0.31 -10.35 -7.98
N GLY A 394 -0.85 -9.19 -8.35
CA GLY A 394 -1.44 -8.25 -7.39
C GLY A 394 -0.43 -7.44 -6.58
N VAL A 395 0.87 -7.59 -6.85
CA VAL A 395 1.94 -6.81 -6.18
C VAL A 395 2.66 -5.92 -7.19
N ASN A 396 3.25 -6.53 -8.23
CA ASN A 396 4.02 -5.82 -9.27
C ASN A 396 3.67 -6.32 -10.69
N THR A 397 2.69 -7.22 -10.82
CA THR A 397 2.26 -7.74 -12.13
C THR A 397 0.77 -8.06 -12.11
N VAL A 398 0.11 -7.84 -13.25
CA VAL A 398 -1.27 -8.22 -13.49
C VAL A 398 -1.31 -9.53 -14.27
N ILE A 399 -2.13 -10.48 -13.82
CA ILE A 399 -2.37 -11.71 -14.57
C ILE A 399 -3.24 -11.37 -15.80
N PRO A 400 -2.88 -11.85 -17.02
CA PRO A 400 -3.73 -11.71 -18.19
C PRO A 400 -5.11 -12.35 -17.98
N ASP A 401 -6.16 -11.69 -18.46
CA ASP A 401 -7.54 -12.14 -18.26
C ASP A 401 -7.76 -13.56 -18.77
N GLY A 402 -8.41 -14.40 -17.94
CA GLY A 402 -8.71 -15.80 -18.26
C GLY A 402 -7.52 -16.75 -18.11
N GLN A 403 -6.39 -16.30 -17.55
CA GLN A 403 -5.21 -17.14 -17.30
C GLN A 403 -4.94 -17.40 -15.81
N GLU A 404 -5.83 -17.00 -14.91
CA GLU A 404 -5.67 -17.13 -13.46
C GLU A 404 -5.40 -18.57 -13.04
N ASP A 405 -6.25 -19.51 -13.46
CA ASP A 405 -6.11 -20.93 -13.13
C ASP A 405 -4.78 -21.49 -13.65
N LYS A 406 -4.36 -21.08 -14.84
CA LYS A 406 -3.08 -21.49 -15.43
C LYS A 406 -1.92 -21.04 -14.54
N TYR A 407 -1.87 -19.78 -14.13
CA TYR A 407 -0.78 -19.28 -13.28
C TYR A 407 -0.83 -19.84 -11.84
N ILE A 408 -2.02 -20.14 -11.32
CA ILE A 408 -2.20 -20.88 -10.06
C ILE A 408 -1.59 -22.29 -10.17
N GLN A 409 -1.93 -23.05 -11.22
CA GLN A 409 -1.41 -24.40 -11.42
C GLN A 409 0.11 -24.40 -11.64
N ILE A 410 0.62 -23.43 -12.39
CA ILE A 410 2.05 -23.21 -12.60
C ILE A 410 2.75 -22.95 -11.24
N THR A 411 2.19 -22.06 -10.41
CA THR A 411 2.72 -21.78 -9.07
C THR A 411 2.70 -23.03 -8.18
N LYS A 412 1.59 -23.77 -8.16
CA LYS A 412 1.45 -25.05 -7.43
C LYS A 412 2.48 -26.08 -7.85
N CYS A 413 2.67 -26.26 -9.16
CA CYS A 413 3.62 -27.22 -9.70
C CYS A 413 5.04 -26.91 -9.23
N GLU A 414 5.49 -25.67 -9.40
CA GLU A 414 6.83 -25.25 -8.99
C GLU A 414 7.03 -25.31 -7.48
N TRP A 415 5.98 -24.98 -6.72
CA TRP A 415 5.98 -25.14 -5.27
C TRP A 415 6.18 -26.60 -4.85
N ASN A 416 5.45 -27.53 -5.47
CA ASN A 416 5.57 -28.95 -5.20
C ASN A 416 6.95 -29.50 -5.59
N ILE A 417 7.51 -29.04 -6.71
CA ILE A 417 8.89 -29.37 -7.11
C ILE A 417 9.88 -28.88 -6.06
N LEU A 418 9.74 -27.65 -5.56
CA LEU A 418 10.61 -27.11 -4.52
C LEU A 418 10.49 -27.88 -3.20
N ARG A 419 9.27 -28.25 -2.79
CA ARG A 419 9.04 -29.12 -1.61
C ARG A 419 9.72 -30.48 -1.79
N ALA A 420 9.51 -31.13 -2.93
CA ALA A 420 10.09 -32.44 -3.23
C ALA A 420 11.64 -32.43 -3.25
N LYS A 421 12.26 -31.40 -3.84
CA LYS A 421 13.72 -31.23 -3.85
C LYS A 421 14.31 -31.11 -2.44
N ARG A 422 13.61 -30.43 -1.51
CA ARG A 422 14.05 -30.36 -0.10
C ARG A 422 13.95 -31.71 0.59
N SER A 423 12.81 -32.39 0.44
CA SER A 423 12.63 -33.73 1.01
C SER A 423 13.69 -34.72 0.55
N GLN A 424 14.17 -34.60 -0.70
CA GLN A 424 15.26 -35.42 -1.23
C GLN A 424 16.63 -35.06 -0.61
N HIS A 425 16.92 -33.77 -0.44
CA HIS A 425 18.18 -33.31 0.18
C HIS A 425 18.28 -33.65 1.67
N ASP A 426 17.16 -33.65 2.40
CA ASP A 426 17.11 -34.07 3.81
C ASP A 426 17.29 -35.60 3.97
N THR A 427 17.19 -36.36 2.88
CA THR A 427 17.42 -37.81 2.82
C THR A 427 18.72 -38.21 2.11
N LYS A 428 19.89 -38.09 2.79
CA LYS A 428 21.02 -39.09 2.91
C LYS A 428 22.45 -38.48 2.95
N PRO A 429 23.39 -39.03 3.78
CA PRO A 429 24.00 -40.38 3.55
C PRO A 429 23.77 -41.48 4.61
N SER A 430 23.35 -41.21 5.85
CA SER A 430 23.39 -42.24 6.91
C SER A 430 22.26 -43.28 6.87
N VAL A 431 21.24 -43.08 6.03
CA VAL A 431 20.01 -43.89 6.06
C VAL A 431 19.85 -44.79 4.83
N LYS A 432 20.94 -45.14 4.13
CA LYS A 432 20.83 -46.10 3.00
C LYS A 432 20.71 -47.56 3.49
N ASN A 433 21.12 -47.88 4.72
CA ASN A 433 21.13 -49.26 5.23
C ASN A 433 20.06 -49.59 6.29
N THR A 434 19.23 -48.63 6.74
CA THR A 434 18.27 -48.86 7.85
C THR A 434 16.79 -48.67 7.44
N ILE A 435 16.48 -48.09 6.27
CA ILE A 435 15.10 -47.87 5.78
C ILE A 435 14.52 -49.11 5.06
N GLN A 436 14.73 -50.29 5.61
CA GLN A 436 13.82 -51.42 5.39
C GLN A 436 13.12 -51.88 6.67
N LYS A 437 13.47 -51.32 7.85
CA LYS A 437 12.87 -51.74 9.13
C LYS A 437 12.31 -50.63 10.03
N ILE A 438 12.35 -49.36 9.63
CA ILE A 438 11.72 -48.28 10.42
C ILE A 438 10.66 -47.58 9.58
N VAL A 439 9.61 -48.35 9.26
CA VAL A 439 8.31 -47.86 8.76
C VAL A 439 7.48 -47.21 9.90
N LEU A 440 8.06 -47.03 11.09
CA LEU A 440 7.34 -46.65 12.31
C LEU A 440 7.44 -45.17 12.74
N PHE A 441 8.16 -44.32 12.01
CA PHE A 441 8.11 -42.85 12.23
C PHE A 441 7.26 -42.08 11.20
N ALA A 442 6.53 -42.78 10.34
CA ALA A 442 5.55 -42.20 9.41
C ALA A 442 4.28 -41.63 10.11
N LYS A 443 4.29 -41.45 11.44
CA LYS A 443 3.14 -40.96 12.22
C LYS A 443 3.16 -39.47 12.56
N SER A 444 4.25 -38.74 12.34
CA SER A 444 4.27 -37.27 12.50
C SER A 444 4.04 -36.51 11.18
N GLY A 445 4.15 -37.18 10.03
CA GLY A 445 3.98 -36.57 8.69
C GLY A 445 2.59 -36.68 8.06
N ARG A 446 1.63 -37.39 8.68
CA ARG A 446 0.27 -37.61 8.13
C ARG A 446 -0.87 -36.95 8.93
N LEU A 447 -0.55 -36.13 9.92
CA LEU A 447 -1.54 -35.32 10.64
C LEU A 447 -1.71 -33.93 10.03
N TYR A 448 -1.00 -33.61 8.95
CA TYR A 448 -0.98 -32.26 8.39
C TYR A 448 -1.83 -32.01 7.12
N ASP A 449 -2.50 -33.03 6.60
CA ASP A 449 -3.27 -32.96 5.33
C ASP A 449 -4.80 -33.00 5.51
N LYS A 450 -5.29 -32.86 6.73
CA LYS A 450 -6.72 -32.59 6.96
C LYS A 450 -6.87 -31.24 7.64
N TYR A 451 -7.83 -30.48 7.15
CA TYR A 451 -8.16 -29.10 7.50
C TYR A 451 -7.24 -28.08 6.82
N GLU A 452 -7.47 -27.93 5.52
CA GLU A 452 -7.06 -26.76 4.74
C GLU A 452 -8.17 -25.71 4.86
N VAL A 453 -7.82 -24.46 5.16
CA VAL A 453 -8.42 -23.37 4.38
C VAL A 453 -8.07 -23.75 2.94
N ASN A 454 -9.01 -24.34 2.20
CA ASN A 454 -8.84 -24.82 0.81
C ASN A 454 -7.83 -23.91 0.14
N GLU A 455 -6.65 -24.40 -0.29
CA GLU A 455 -5.52 -23.56 -0.75
C GLU A 455 -5.99 -22.43 -1.68
N ALA A 456 -6.36 -21.29 -1.09
CA ALA A 456 -7.08 -20.25 -1.78
C ALA A 456 -6.04 -19.24 -2.23
N TYR A 457 -5.87 -19.22 -3.55
CA TYR A 457 -4.96 -18.34 -4.23
C TYR A 457 -5.64 -17.00 -4.44
N ILE A 458 -4.84 -15.94 -4.39
CA ILE A 458 -5.28 -14.61 -4.78
C ILE A 458 -5.31 -14.59 -6.32
N SER A 459 -6.31 -15.22 -6.94
CA SER A 459 -6.75 -14.77 -8.26
C SER A 459 -7.38 -13.38 -8.06
N LYS A 460 -7.24 -12.46 -9.03
CA LYS A 460 -7.74 -11.07 -8.97
C LYS A 460 -8.99 -10.87 -8.08
N PRO A 461 -9.15 -9.70 -7.43
CA PRO A 461 -10.39 -9.30 -6.74
C PRO A 461 -11.58 -9.04 -7.70
N GLY A 462 -11.85 -9.97 -8.61
CA GLY A 462 -12.87 -9.85 -9.64
C GLY A 462 -12.95 -11.08 -10.53
N SER A 463 -13.51 -12.19 -10.03
CA SER A 463 -14.15 -13.20 -10.88
C SER A 463 -15.55 -13.45 -10.35
N ALA A 464 -16.49 -12.68 -10.89
CA ALA A 464 -17.96 -12.84 -10.98
C ALA A 464 -18.78 -13.32 -9.76
N HIS A 465 -18.34 -14.30 -8.97
CA HIS A 465 -19.12 -14.91 -7.89
C HIS A 465 -19.12 -14.12 -6.57
N VAL A 466 -17.99 -13.53 -6.17
CA VAL A 466 -17.93 -12.64 -4.99
C VAL A 466 -18.65 -11.33 -5.28
N VAL A 467 -18.53 -10.85 -6.53
CA VAL A 467 -19.28 -9.68 -7.00
C VAL A 467 -20.77 -9.99 -7.08
N GLU A 468 -21.21 -11.20 -7.43
CA GLU A 468 -22.65 -11.56 -7.39
C GLU A 468 -23.24 -11.65 -5.98
N LEU A 469 -22.46 -12.07 -4.98
CA LEU A 469 -22.87 -12.07 -3.57
C LEU A 469 -22.96 -10.66 -3.01
N VAL A 470 -22.00 -9.78 -3.33
CA VAL A 470 -22.07 -8.34 -2.99
C VAL A 470 -23.18 -7.63 -3.79
N LYS A 471 -23.39 -7.98 -5.07
CA LYS A 471 -24.46 -7.44 -5.93
C LYS A 471 -25.87 -7.78 -5.45
N ARG A 472 -26.03 -8.86 -4.67
CA ARG A 472 -27.35 -9.26 -4.15
C ARG A 472 -27.70 -8.57 -2.83
N GLU A 473 -26.73 -8.00 -2.11
CA GLU A 473 -27.00 -7.37 -0.81
C GLU A 473 -26.63 -5.88 -0.71
N HIS A 474 -25.71 -5.31 -1.49
CA HIS A 474 -25.34 -3.89 -1.34
C HIS A 474 -24.94 -3.15 -2.64
N ALA A 475 -25.39 -1.89 -2.75
CA ALA A 475 -25.22 -0.98 -3.87
C ALA A 475 -23.77 -0.46 -4.05
N SER A 476 -22.91 -1.29 -4.65
CA SER A 476 -21.47 -1.03 -4.86
C SER A 476 -21.05 -0.87 -6.34
N ASP A 477 -21.98 -0.71 -7.28
CA ASP A 477 -21.67 -0.68 -8.72
C ASP A 477 -21.12 0.69 -9.22
N ASP A 478 -21.35 1.79 -8.49
CA ASP A 478 -20.95 3.14 -8.94
C ASP A 478 -19.52 3.53 -8.56
N LEU A 479 -18.97 3.05 -7.44
CA LEU A 479 -17.59 3.34 -7.04
C LEU A 479 -16.58 2.78 -8.06
N TYR A 480 -16.83 1.58 -8.61
CA TYR A 480 -15.97 0.95 -9.62
C TYR A 480 -16.12 1.62 -11.00
N ARG A 481 -17.33 2.05 -11.37
CA ARG A 481 -17.59 2.73 -12.66
C ARG A 481 -17.11 4.19 -12.67
N GLN A 482 -17.20 4.91 -11.55
CA GLN A 482 -16.66 6.27 -11.44
C GLN A 482 -15.12 6.27 -11.45
N LEU A 483 -14.47 5.26 -10.85
CA LEU A 483 -13.02 5.13 -10.88
C LEU A 483 -12.46 4.66 -12.24
N GLN A 484 -13.28 4.11 -13.14
CA GLN A 484 -12.86 3.71 -14.50
C GLN A 484 -13.46 4.57 -15.63
N GLY A 485 -14.41 5.45 -15.34
CA GLY A 485 -15.23 6.17 -16.32
C GLY A 485 -14.76 7.59 -16.66
N LEU A 486 -13.49 7.80 -17.04
CA LEU A 486 -13.03 9.09 -17.58
C LEU A 486 -12.93 9.04 -19.11
N ARG A 487 -14.07 9.05 -19.81
CA ARG A 487 -14.15 9.59 -21.18
C ARG A 487 -15.51 10.28 -21.45
N LYS A 488 -15.39 11.59 -21.68
CA LYS A 488 -16.29 12.53 -22.39
C LYS A 488 -17.39 13.28 -21.62
N LEU A 489 -17.47 14.54 -22.06
CA LEU A 489 -18.40 15.65 -21.83
C LEU A 489 -18.19 16.52 -20.58
N GLU A 490 -18.06 17.83 -20.91
CA GLU A 490 -17.70 18.98 -20.09
C GLU A 490 -18.92 19.52 -19.35
N VAL A 491 -18.79 19.68 -18.03
CA VAL A 491 -19.46 20.73 -17.25
C VAL A 491 -18.49 21.06 -16.11
N HIS A 492 -18.03 22.31 -16.02
CA HIS A 492 -17.25 22.81 -14.89
C HIS A 492 -18.21 23.15 -13.73
N VAL A 493 -18.01 22.52 -12.58
CA VAL A 493 -18.65 22.90 -11.33
C VAL A 493 -17.59 23.57 -10.46
N SER A 494 -17.84 24.84 -10.10
CA SER A 494 -16.98 25.64 -9.22
C SER A 494 -17.65 25.69 -7.85
N ILE A 495 -16.92 25.28 -6.81
CA ILE A 495 -17.38 25.40 -5.41
C ILE A 495 -16.69 26.62 -4.81
N CYS A 496 -17.50 27.60 -4.42
CA CYS A 496 -17.06 28.84 -3.78
C CYS A 496 -17.87 29.03 -2.50
N ASP A 497 -17.51 28.34 -1.41
CA ASP A 497 -17.99 28.65 -0.07
C ASP A 497 -16.84 28.53 0.94
N ILE A 498 -16.23 29.68 1.28
CA ILE A 498 -15.27 29.79 2.39
C ILE A 498 -15.88 30.72 3.44
N GLU A 499 -16.14 30.17 4.63
CA GLU A 499 -16.61 30.93 5.78
C GLU A 499 -15.52 31.88 6.29
N ILE A 500 -15.91 33.15 6.44
CA ILE A 500 -15.13 34.18 7.13
C ILE A 500 -15.45 34.06 8.61
N ILE A 501 -14.53 33.50 9.41
CA ILE A 501 -14.53 33.73 10.85
C ILE A 501 -13.65 34.95 11.09
N GLY A 502 -14.29 36.07 11.45
CA GLY A 502 -13.64 37.33 11.82
C GLY A 502 -13.03 37.31 13.21
#